data_AF-A0A1X0J0T1-F1
#
_entry.id   AF-A0A1X0J0T1-F1
#
_cell.length_a   1.000
_cell.length_b   1.000
_cell.length_c   1.000
_cell.angle_alpha   90.00
_cell.angle_beta   90.00
_cell.angle_gamma   90.00
#
_symmetry.space_group_name_H-M   'P 1'
#
loop_
_entity.id
_entity.type
_entity.pdbx_description
1 polymer ?
#
loop_
_entity_poly.entity_id
_entity_poly.type
_entity_poly.pdbx_seq_one_letter_code
_entity_poly.pdbx_strand_id
1 'polypeptide(L)' 'MSEQPERPQGVYITKANGRKIICELAYVGKDADGLDQWECATPLDSNDVLHVDVLPAKSSIVLRPVQ' A
#
# COMPACT_ATOMS: atom_id res chain seq x y z
N MET A 1 -10.63 4.53 -23.32
CA MET A 1 -9.64 3.58 -22.79
C MET A 1 -10.00 3.34 -21.34
N SER A 2 -10.24 2.10 -20.94
CA SER A 2 -10.44 1.80 -19.52
C SER A 2 -9.04 1.85 -18.87
N GLU A 3 -8.66 3.00 -18.33
CA GLU A 3 -7.43 3.11 -17.54
C GLU A 3 -7.59 2.18 -16.33
N GLN A 4 -6.97 1.00 -16.40
CA GLN A 4 -6.86 0.14 -15.23
C GLN A 4 -5.90 0.83 -14.26
N PRO A 5 -6.23 0.90 -12.97
CA PRO A 5 -5.40 1.60 -11.99
C PRO A 5 -4.03 0.92 -11.92
N GLU A 6 -2.96 1.71 -12.03
CA GLU A 6 -1.61 1.19 -11.91
C GLU A 6 -1.33 0.80 -10.45
N ARG A 7 -0.97 -0.47 -10.23
CA ARG A 7 -0.72 -1.02 -8.90
C ARG A 7 0.71 -0.73 -8.43
N PRO A 8 0.92 -0.26 -7.18
CA PRO A 8 2.24 -0.16 -6.59
C PRO A 8 2.99 -1.50 -6.61
N GLN A 9 4.30 -1.46 -6.87
CA GLN A 9 5.14 -2.65 -7.04
C GLN A 9 6.18 -2.76 -5.93
N GLY A 10 6.57 -4.00 -5.60
CA GLY A 10 7.60 -4.28 -4.61
C GLY A 10 7.21 -3.83 -3.20
N VAL A 11 5.95 -4.02 -2.82
CA VAL A 11 5.45 -3.54 -1.51
C VAL A 11 5.59 -4.63 -0.45
N TYR A 12 6.34 -4.33 0.60
CA TYR A 12 6.59 -5.25 1.71
C TYR A 12 6.73 -4.53 3.05
N ILE A 13 6.46 -5.24 4.13
CA ILE A 13 6.62 -4.76 5.51
C ILE A 13 7.86 -5.43 6.11
N THR A 14 8.74 -4.63 6.70
CA THR A 14 9.78 -5.12 7.61
C THR A 14 9.23 -5.06 9.03
N LYS A 15 9.02 -6.22 9.65
CA LYS A 15 8.58 -6.34 11.05
C LYS A 15 9.68 -5.92 12.02
N ALA A 16 9.31 -5.56 13.26
CA ALA A 16 10.26 -5.16 14.30
C ALA A 16 11.39 -6.18 14.58
N ASN A 17 11.15 -7.47 14.35
CA ASN A 17 12.16 -8.53 14.48
C ASN A 17 13.07 -8.70 13.24
N GLY A 18 12.96 -7.80 12.25
CA GLY A 18 13.71 -7.84 11.00
C GLY A 18 13.11 -8.74 9.92
N ARG A 19 12.01 -9.46 10.20
CA ARG A 19 11.34 -10.32 9.21
C ARG A 19 10.66 -9.48 8.14
N LYS A 20 10.87 -9.83 6.87
CA LYS A 20 10.16 -9.23 5.74
C LYS A 20 8.91 -10.04 5.38
N ILE A 21 7.80 -9.35 5.15
CA ILE A 21 6.51 -9.94 4.77
C ILE A 21 5.96 -9.14 3.59
N ILE A 22 5.45 -9.81 2.56
CA ILE A 22 4.80 -9.11 1.44
C ILE A 22 3.56 -8.39 1.97
N CYS A 23 3.39 -7.10 1.64
CA CYS A 23 2.14 -6.39 1.93
C CYS A 23 1.19 -6.62 0.77
N GLU A 24 0.05 -7.22 1.06
CA GLU A 24 -1.03 -7.34 0.10
C GLU A 24 -1.71 -5.98 -0.07
N LEU A 25 -1.90 -5.57 -1.32
CA LEU A 25 -2.55 -4.31 -1.66
C LEU A 25 -3.94 -4.59 -2.24
N ALA A 26 -4.95 -3.93 -1.68
CA ALA A 26 -6.31 -3.92 -2.18
C ALA A 26 -6.62 -2.57 -2.83
N TYR A 27 -7.15 -2.56 -4.05
CA TYR A 27 -7.63 -1.33 -4.66
C TYR A 27 -8.94 -0.92 -4.00
N VAL A 28 -9.01 0.32 -3.49
CA VAL A 28 -10.20 0.82 -2.75
C VAL A 28 -10.98 1.89 -3.51
N GLY A 29 -10.46 2.37 -4.64
CA GLY A 29 -11.12 3.36 -5.50
C GLY A 29 -10.24 4.58 -5.74
N LYS A 30 -10.89 5.70 -6.06
CA LYS A 30 -10.23 7.00 -6.21
C LYS A 30 -10.56 7.91 -5.04
N ASP A 31 -9.59 8.71 -4.61
CA ASP A 31 -9.81 9.75 -3.61
C ASP A 31 -10.38 11.06 -4.20
N ALA A 32 -10.56 12.07 -3.34
CA ALA A 32 -11.10 13.36 -3.72
C ALA A 32 -10.23 14.12 -4.74
N ASP A 33 -8.93 13.82 -4.77
CA ASP A 33 -7.95 14.40 -5.71
C ASP A 33 -7.84 13.56 -7.00
N GLY A 34 -8.59 12.45 -7.10
CA GLY A 34 -8.63 11.56 -8.25
C GLY A 34 -7.49 10.54 -8.30
N LEU A 35 -6.73 10.39 -7.21
CA LEU A 35 -5.63 9.43 -7.10
C LEU A 35 -6.18 8.01 -6.88
N ASP A 36 -5.55 7.02 -7.52
CA ASP A 36 -5.85 5.61 -7.30
C ASP A 36 -5.37 5.19 -5.91
N GLN A 37 -6.31 4.90 -5.02
CA GLN A 37 -6.02 4.49 -3.65
C GLN A 37 -5.87 2.98 -3.54
N TRP A 38 -4.79 2.59 -2.88
CA TRP A 38 -4.45 1.22 -2.53
C TRP A 38 -4.34 1.08 -1.02
N GLU A 39 -5.02 0.10 -0.44
CA GLU A 39 -4.95 -0.18 0.99
C GLU A 39 -3.98 -1.33 1.24
N CYS A 40 -3.05 -1.16 2.19
CA CYS A 40 -2.27 -2.29 2.69
C CYS A 40 -3.18 -3.17 3.57
N ALA A 41 -3.58 -4.32 3.03
CA ALA A 41 -4.45 -5.28 3.70
C ALA A 41 -3.72 -6.09 4.78
N THR A 42 -2.39 -6.01 4.81
CA THR A 42 -1.56 -6.66 5.84
C THR A 42 -1.44 -5.75 7.07
N PRO A 43 -1.78 -6.23 8.28
CA PRO A 43 -1.67 -5.43 9.51
C PRO A 43 -0.24 -4.94 9.76
N LEU A 44 -0.13 -3.64 10.07
CA LEU A 44 1.09 -2.98 10.51
C LEU A 44 1.04 -2.71 12.01
N ASP A 45 2.06 -3.17 12.71
CA ASP A 45 2.25 -2.92 14.12
C ASP A 45 3.06 -1.64 14.34
N SER A 46 3.00 -1.10 15.56
CA SER A 46 3.93 -0.03 15.96
C SER A 46 5.36 -0.58 15.88
N ASN A 47 6.23 0.11 15.14
CA ASN A 47 7.62 -0.26 14.78
C ASN A 47 7.80 -1.06 13.48
N ASP A 48 6.73 -1.38 12.76
CA ASP A 48 6.85 -1.91 11.41
C ASP A 48 7.22 -0.80 10.40
N VAL A 49 7.94 -1.18 9.35
CA VAL A 49 8.31 -0.27 8.24
C VAL A 49 7.69 -0.79 6.95
N LEU A 50 6.86 0.04 6.31
CA LEU A 50 6.36 -0.24 4.96
C LEU A 50 7.37 0.25 3.92
N HIS A 51 7.78 -0.66 3.05
CA HIS A 51 8.63 -0.38 1.90
C HIS A 51 7.81 -0.45 0.61
N VAL A 52 8.10 0.47 -0.31
CA VAL A 52 7.45 0.57 -1.62
C VAL A 52 8.55 0.84 -2.64
N ASP A 53 8.80 -0.11 -3.53
CA ASP A 53 9.84 0.06 -4.56
C ASP A 53 9.38 1.01 -5.67
N VAL A 54 8.12 0.88 -6.11
CA VAL A 54 7.52 1.75 -7.12
C VAL A 54 6.13 2.19 -6.68
N LEU A 55 5.95 3.51 -6.56
CA LEU A 55 4.66 4.16 -6.40
C LEU A 55 4.29 4.87 -7.72
N PRO A 56 3.31 4.36 -8.48
CA PRO A 56 2.86 4.98 -9.73
C PRO A 56 2.42 6.43 -9.54
N ALA A 57 2.55 7.22 -10.60
CA ALA A 57 2.00 8.56 -10.62
C ALA A 57 0.48 8.49 -10.40
N LYS A 58 -0.07 9.51 -9.72
CA LYS A 58 -1.50 9.57 -9.38
C LYS A 58 -2.01 8.39 -8.55
N SER A 59 -1.16 7.78 -7.72
CA SER A 59 -1.57 6.73 -6.77
C SER A 59 -1.19 7.09 -5.34
N SER A 60 -1.92 6.53 -4.39
CA SER A 60 -1.64 6.67 -2.96
C SER A 60 -1.84 5.34 -2.23
N ILE A 61 -1.08 5.14 -1.15
CA ILE A 61 -1.25 3.98 -0.26
C ILE A 61 -1.83 4.47 1.06
N VAL A 62 -2.95 3.90 1.46
CA VAL A 62 -3.61 4.17 2.73
C VAL A 62 -3.33 3.03 3.72
N LEU A 63 -3.03 3.41 4.96
CA LEU A 63 -2.84 2.49 6.07
C LEU A 63 -4.03 2.65 7.00
N ARG A 64 -4.74 1.55 7.28
CA ARG A 64 -5.77 1.58 8.32
C ARG A 64 -5.14 1.29 9.68
N PRO A 65 -5.60 1.99 10.73
CA PRO A 65 -5.21 1.64 12.09
C PRO A 65 -5.66 0.20 12.38
N VAL A 66 -4.78 -0.57 13.01
CA VAL A 66 -5.14 -1.87 13.58
C VAL A 66 -6.16 -1.58 14.70
N GLN A 67 -7.37 -2.12 14.57
CA GLN A 67 -8.41 -2.05 15.60
C GLN A 67 -8.01 -2.85 16.84
#